data_AF-A0A1G0AF29-F1
#
_entry.id   AF-A0A1G0AF29-F1
#
_cell.length_a   1.000
_cell.length_b   1.000
_cell.length_c   1.000
_cell.angle_alpha   90.00
_cell.angle_beta   90.00
_cell.angle_gamma   90.00
#
_symmetry.space_group_name_H-M   'P 1'
#
loop_
_entity.id
_entity.type
_entity.pdbx_description
1 polymer ?
#
loop_
_entity_poly.entity_id
_entity_poly.type
_entity_poly.pdbx_seq_one_letter_code
_entity_poly.pdbx_strand_id
1 'polypeptide(L)'
;METRGARGLALRARLPAGPLALLGFSLAAVAFLVEMVGGVWDILYHLDGGVEVFWTPPHLLLYGGIAVTFGASANGLLFPIALATGGLAGSLLGPVLARRLAAPAVVGPAPAGIR
;
A
#
# COMPACT_ATOMS: atom_id res chain seq x y z
N MET A 1 -33.77 -10.79 -0.46
CA MET A 1 -33.29 -10.07 0.74
C MET A 1 -31.74 -10.08 0.79
N GLU A 2 -31.07 -9.78 -0.33
CA GLU A 2 -29.68 -10.24 -0.59
C GLU A 2 -28.69 -9.13 -1.01
N THR A 3 -29.08 -7.85 -0.93
CA THR A 3 -28.29 -6.72 -1.46
C THR A 3 -27.47 -5.95 -0.41
N ARG A 4 -27.58 -6.31 0.87
CA ARG A 4 -26.88 -5.61 1.96
C ARG A 4 -25.42 -6.07 2.15
N GLY A 5 -25.10 -7.33 1.84
CA GLY A 5 -23.74 -7.88 2.01
C GLY A 5 -22.72 -7.31 1.02
N ALA A 6 -23.08 -7.20 -0.27
CA ALA A 6 -22.20 -6.70 -1.33
C ALA A 6 -21.83 -5.21 -1.18
N ARG A 7 -22.74 -4.40 -0.62
CA ARG A 7 -22.51 -2.97 -0.38
C ARG A 7 -21.52 -2.70 0.75
N GLY A 8 -21.50 -3.55 1.78
CA GLY A 8 -20.57 -3.44 2.91
C GLY A 8 -19.12 -3.79 2.51
N LEU A 9 -18.93 -4.72 1.59
CA LEU A 9 -17.61 -5.12 1.08
C LEU A 9 -17.02 -4.05 0.14
N ALA A 10 -17.87 -3.39 -0.68
CA ALA A 10 -17.46 -2.33 -1.59
C ALA A 10 -17.07 -1.02 -0.90
N LEU A 11 -17.59 -0.75 0.31
CA LEU A 11 -17.27 0.45 1.09
C LEU A 11 -15.89 0.37 1.75
N ARG A 12 -15.40 -0.84 2.06
CA ARG A 12 -14.05 -1.07 2.61
C ARG A 12 -12.93 -0.87 1.58
N ALA A 13 -13.26 -0.82 0.29
CA ALA A 13 -12.30 -0.76 -0.82
C ALA A 13 -11.88 0.67 -1.24
N ARG A 14 -12.22 1.72 -0.49
CA ARG A 14 -12.01 3.11 -0.90
C ARG A 14 -11.28 3.97 0.12
N LEU A 15 -10.23 3.46 0.75
CA LEU A 15 -9.16 4.39 1.14
C LEU A 15 -8.50 4.84 -0.16
N PRO A 16 -8.56 6.14 -0.52
CA PRO A 16 -8.04 6.60 -1.79
C PRO A 16 -6.52 6.41 -1.76
N ALA A 17 -6.03 5.44 -2.52
CA ALA A 17 -4.62 5.07 -2.55
C ALA A 17 -3.70 6.25 -2.91
N GLY A 18 -4.19 7.20 -3.71
CA GLY A 18 -3.46 8.41 -4.09
C GLY A 18 -3.08 9.30 -2.90
N PRO A 19 -4.05 9.83 -2.13
CA PRO A 19 -3.78 10.61 -0.93
C PRO A 19 -2.88 9.92 0.10
N LEU A 20 -3.02 8.61 0.32
CA LEU A 20 -2.17 7.87 1.26
C LEU A 20 -0.73 7.72 0.74
N ALA A 21 -0.56 7.44 -0.55
CA ALA A 21 0.76 7.40 -1.17
C ALA A 21 1.43 8.78 -1.13
N LEU A 22 0.69 9.84 -1.47
CA LEU A 22 1.18 11.22 -1.39
C LEU A 22 1.60 11.58 0.03
N LEU A 23 0.77 11.25 1.04
CA LEU A 23 1.13 11.45 2.44
C LEU A 23 2.40 10.68 2.81
N GLY A 24 2.52 9.42 2.40
CA GLY A 24 3.72 8.61 2.63
C GLY A 24 4.97 9.25 2.03
N PHE A 25 4.92 9.69 0.78
CA PHE A 25 6.04 10.36 0.14
C PHE A 25 6.35 11.73 0.75
N SER A 26 5.34 12.52 1.13
CA SER A 26 5.55 13.80 1.82
C SER A 26 6.20 13.60 3.19
N LEU A 27 5.78 12.59 3.95
CA LEU A 27 6.42 12.25 5.22
C LEU A 27 7.87 11.79 5.02
N ALA A 28 8.13 10.97 4.01
CA ALA A 28 9.50 10.56 3.67
C ALA A 28 10.38 11.78 3.30
N ALA A 29 9.85 12.73 2.52
CA ALA A 29 10.58 13.94 2.15
C ALA A 29 10.91 14.81 3.37
N VAL A 30 9.95 15.00 4.28
CA VAL A 30 10.18 15.75 5.53
C VAL A 30 11.20 15.03 6.43
N ALA A 31 11.09 13.70 6.57
CA ALA A 31 12.03 12.92 7.36
C ALA A 31 13.47 13.00 6.80
N PHE A 32 13.62 12.97 5.47
CA PHE A 32 14.91 13.19 4.82
C PHE A 32 15.50 14.58 5.13
N LEU A 33 14.68 15.63 5.16
CA LEU A 33 15.16 16.96 5.58
C LEU A 33 15.61 16.96 7.05
N VAL A 34 14.92 16.23 7.93
CA VAL A 34 15.34 16.04 9.32
C VAL A 34 16.68 15.29 9.41
N GLU A 35 16.93 14.29 8.56
CA GLU A 35 18.24 13.63 8.47
C GLU A 35 19.35 14.61 8.06
N MET A 36 19.10 15.49 7.08
CA MET A 36 20.10 16.49 6.67
C MET A 36 20.44 17.45 7.81
N VAL A 37 19.44 17.87 8.60
CA VAL A 37 19.67 18.65 9.82
C VAL A 37 20.46 17.83 10.85
N GLY A 38 20.13 16.55 11.03
CA GLY A 38 20.88 15.63 11.89
C GLY A 38 22.33 15.49 11.49
N GLY A 39 22.63 15.38 10.19
CA GLY A 39 24.00 15.28 9.68
C GLY A 39 24.80 16.56 9.85
N VAL A 40 24.19 17.73 9.64
CA VAL A 40 24.86 19.02 9.95
C VAL A 40 25.11 19.13 11.45
N TRP A 41 24.13 18.76 12.28
CA TRP A 41 24.28 18.77 13.73
C TRP A 41 25.36 17.80 14.20
N ASP A 42 25.48 16.62 13.59
CA ASP A 42 26.51 15.62 13.87
C ASP A 42 27.91 16.19 13.68
N ILE A 43 28.15 16.84 12.54
CA ILE A 43 29.41 17.51 12.24
C ILE A 43 29.71 18.57 13.30
N LEU A 44 28.75 19.44 13.60
CA LEU A 44 28.95 20.52 14.58
C LEU A 44 29.19 19.98 16.00
N TYR A 45 28.47 18.93 16.39
CA TYR A 45 28.63 18.28 17.69
C TYR A 45 30.06 17.77 17.90
N HIS A 46 30.65 17.14 16.88
CA HIS A 46 32.03 16.66 16.94
C HIS A 46 33.07 17.77 16.84
N LEU A 47 32.78 18.84 16.09
CA LEU A 47 33.64 20.02 16.06
C LEU A 47 33.69 20.75 17.41
N ASP A 48 32.58 20.73 18.16
CA ASP A 48 32.49 21.29 19.52
C ASP A 48 33.10 20.36 20.60
N GLY A 49 33.79 19.29 20.19
CA GLY A 49 34.47 18.35 21.10
C GLY A 49 33.56 17.24 21.65
N GLY A 50 32.37 17.07 21.09
CA GLY A 50 31.50 15.93 21.37
C GLY A 50 32.20 14.61 21.04
N VAL A 51 32.12 13.65 21.96
CA VAL A 51 32.79 12.34 21.80
C VAL A 51 32.00 11.47 20.83
N GLU A 52 32.71 10.83 19.91
CA GLU A 52 32.17 9.81 19.02
C GLU A 52 31.74 8.57 19.83
N VAL A 53 30.44 8.31 19.83
CA VAL A 53 29.81 7.10 20.36
C VAL A 53 28.58 6.77 19.54
N PHE A 54 28.18 5.50 19.57
CA PHE A 54 27.03 5.05 18.78
C PHE A 54 25.72 5.81 19.07
N TRP A 55 25.55 6.33 20.30
CA TRP A 55 24.32 7.00 20.74
C TRP A 55 24.54 8.48 21.12
N THR A 56 24.96 9.30 20.16
CA THR A 56 24.94 10.76 20.34
C THR A 56 23.55 11.33 20.04
N PRO A 57 23.20 12.52 20.58
CA PRO A 57 21.97 13.21 20.19
C PRO A 57 21.78 13.38 18.65
N PRO A 58 22.80 13.81 17.86
CA PRO A 58 22.65 13.86 16.40
C PRO A 58 22.49 12.47 15.75
N HIS A 59 23.17 11.42 16.23
CA HIS A 59 22.95 10.06 15.74
C HIS A 59 21.51 9.60 15.94
N LEU A 60 20.91 9.89 17.09
CA LEU A 60 19.50 9.55 17.34
C LEU A 60 18.55 10.29 16.38
N LEU A 61 18.85 11.54 16.03
CA LEU A 61 18.06 12.28 15.06
C LEU A 61 18.22 11.70 13.64
N LEU A 62 19.44 11.32 13.25
CA LEU A 62 19.73 10.63 12.00
C LEU A 62 19.00 9.28 11.91
N TYR A 63 19.11 8.43 12.92
CA TYR A 63 18.44 7.13 12.96
C TYR A 63 16.92 7.26 12.93
N GLY A 64 16.39 8.24 13.67
CA GLY A 64 14.96 8.55 13.66
C GLY A 64 14.47 8.98 12.28
N GLY A 65 15.19 9.88 11.63
CA GLY A 65 14.91 10.30 10.26
C GLY A 65 14.91 9.12 9.29
N ILE A 66 15.99 8.31 9.31
CA ILE A 66 16.13 7.12 8.46
C ILE A 66 14.96 6.16 8.67
N ALA A 67 14.63 5.84 9.92
CA ALA A 67 13.51 4.94 10.22
C ALA A 67 12.18 5.44 9.64
N VAL A 68 11.90 6.74 9.74
CA VAL A 68 10.68 7.34 9.20
C VAL A 68 10.72 7.38 7.66
N THR A 69 11.85 7.75 7.05
CA THR A 69 12.01 7.79 5.59
C THR A 69 11.76 6.42 4.97
N PHE A 70 12.37 5.36 5.51
CA PHE A 70 12.16 3.99 5.04
C PHE A 70 10.72 3.51 5.29
N GLY A 71 10.19 3.72 6.50
CA GLY A 71 8.83 3.30 6.84
C GLY A 71 7.75 3.98 5.98
N ALA A 72 7.88 5.29 5.76
CA ALA A 72 6.95 6.06 4.96
C ALA A 72 7.05 5.72 3.47
N SER A 73 8.26 5.52 2.95
CA SER A 73 8.49 5.10 1.55
C SER A 73 7.94 3.70 1.27
N ALA A 74 8.09 2.75 2.21
CA ALA A 74 7.51 1.41 2.08
C ALA A 74 5.97 1.47 2.00
N ASN A 75 5.31 2.28 2.83
CA ASN A 75 3.86 2.49 2.75
C ASN A 75 3.44 3.18 1.45
N GLY A 76 4.23 4.15 0.98
CA GLY A 76 4.02 4.83 -0.30
C GLY A 76 4.13 3.91 -1.52
N LEU A 77 4.96 2.87 -1.46
CA LEU A 77 5.20 1.90 -2.54
C LEU A 77 4.30 0.66 -2.48
N LEU A 78 4.04 0.09 -1.30
CA LEU A 78 3.29 -1.16 -1.14
C LEU A 78 1.80 -1.00 -1.44
N PHE A 79 1.23 0.16 -1.10
CA PHE A 79 -0.20 0.44 -1.33
C PHE A 79 -0.58 0.53 -2.83
N PRO A 80 0.17 1.25 -3.69
CA PRO A 80 -0.13 1.26 -5.13
C PRO A 80 0.12 -0.09 -5.82
N ILE A 81 1.11 -0.89 -5.38
CA ILE A 81 1.36 -2.23 -5.95
C ILE A 81 0.23 -3.21 -5.58
N ALA A 82 -0.23 -3.20 -4.33
CA ALA A 82 -1.35 -4.02 -3.89
C ALA A 82 -2.66 -3.66 -4.63
N LEU A 83 -2.87 -2.37 -4.91
CA LEU A 83 -4.03 -1.92 -5.69
C LEU A 83 -3.92 -2.31 -7.18
N ALA A 84 -2.73 -2.18 -7.77
CA ALA A 84 -2.50 -2.53 -9.18
C ALA A 84 -2.68 -4.03 -9.44
N THR A 85 -2.19 -4.89 -8.54
CA THR A 85 -2.32 -6.35 -8.66
C THR A 85 -3.76 -6.83 -8.46
N GLY A 86 -4.49 -6.25 -7.50
CA GLY A 86 -5.92 -6.52 -7.31
C GLY A 86 -6.79 -6.05 -8.50
N GLY A 87 -6.45 -4.91 -9.09
CA GLY A 87 -7.11 -4.38 -10.29
C GLY A 87 -6.90 -5.25 -11.53
N LEU A 88 -5.67 -5.75 -11.73
CA LEU A 88 -5.32 -6.68 -12.83
C LEU A 88 -6.02 -8.04 -12.69
N ALA A 89 -6.10 -8.60 -11.48
CA ALA A 89 -6.84 -9.85 -11.25
C ALA A 89 -8.34 -9.69 -11.55
N GLY A 90 -8.93 -8.56 -11.16
CA GLY A 90 -10.34 -8.24 -11.43
C GLY A 90 -10.64 -8.02 -12.92
N SER A 91 -9.75 -7.36 -13.67
CA SER A 91 -9.94 -7.11 -15.11
C SER A 91 -9.77 -8.37 -15.96
N LEU A 92 -8.95 -9.33 -15.53
CA LEU A 92 -8.76 -10.61 -16.23
C LEU A 92 -9.84 -11.64 -15.92
N LEU A 93 -10.31 -11.71 -14.66
CA LEU A 93 -11.31 -12.70 -14.24
C LEU A 93 -12.75 -12.25 -14.48
N GLY A 94 -13.02 -10.94 -14.48
CA GLY A 94 -14.35 -10.37 -14.69
C GLY A 94 -15.03 -10.81 -16.00
N PRO A 95 -14.36 -10.74 -17.17
CA PRO A 95 -14.93 -11.18 -18.43
C PRO A 95 -15.23 -12.67 -18.48
N VAL A 96 -14.37 -13.50 -17.86
CA VAL A 96 -14.50 -14.96 -17.84
C VAL A 96 -15.67 -15.38 -16.94
N LEU A 97 -15.80 -14.79 -15.76
CA LEU A 97 -16.91 -15.05 -14.85
C LEU A 97 -18.24 -14.57 -15.43
N ALA A 98 -18.26 -13.37 -16.03
CA ALA A 98 -19.44 -12.83 -16.70
C ALA A 98 -19.92 -13.75 -17.83
N ARG A 99 -19.00 -14.34 -18.60
CA ARG A 99 -19.33 -15.32 -19.65
C ARG A 99 -19.91 -16.63 -19.12
N ARG A 100 -19.44 -17.10 -17.96
CA ARG A 100 -19.97 -18.33 -17.32
C ARG A 100 -21.36 -18.12 -16.71
N LEU A 101 -21.64 -16.92 -16.21
CA LEU A 101 -22.95 -16.58 -15.63
C LEU A 101 -23.98 -16.20 -16.70
N ALA A 102 -23.55 -15.64 -17.83
CA ALA A 102 -24.41 -15.32 -18.96
C ALA A 102 -24.66 -16.50 -19.92
N ALA A 103 -23.97 -17.63 -19.73
CA ALA A 103 -24.22 -18.83 -20.53
C ALA A 103 -25.62 -19.36 -20.16
N PRO A 104 -26.57 -19.42 -21.11
CA PRO A 104 -27.88 -20.00 -20.84
C PRO A 104 -27.67 -21.45 -20.42
N ALA A 105 -28.30 -21.86 -19.32
CA ALA A 105 -28.32 -23.26 -18.90
C ALA A 105 -28.79 -24.08 -20.10
N VAL A 106 -27.90 -24.88 -20.68
CA VAL A 106 -28.26 -25.84 -21.72
C VAL A 106 -29.12 -26.88 -21.02
N VAL A 107 -30.43 -26.67 -21.06
CA VAL A 107 -31.41 -27.67 -20.68
C VAL A 107 -31.24 -28.80 -21.70
N GLY A 108 -30.55 -29.86 -21.30
CA GLY A 108 -30.40 -31.06 -22.12
C GLY A 108 -31.77 -31.63 -22.48
N PRO A 109 -31.90 -32.30 -23.63
CA PRO A 109 -33.17 -32.90 -24.03
C PRO A 109 -33.61 -33.93 -22.98
N ALA A 110 -34.89 -33.90 -22.63
CA ALA A 110 -35.48 -34.83 -21.67
C ALA A 110 -35.20 -36.29 -22.08
N PRO A 111 -34.88 -37.18 -21.14
CA PRO A 111 -34.56 -38.56 -21.46
C PRO A 111 -35.75 -39.24 -22.16
N ALA A 112 -35.50 -39.78 -23.35
CA ALA A 112 -36.48 -40.52 -24.10
C ALA A 112 -36.92 -41.75 -23.28
N GLY A 113 -38.18 -41.76 -22.86
CA GLY A 113 -38.78 -42.88 -22.15
C GLY A 113 -38.74 -44.14 -23.00
N ILE A 114 -38.02 -45.15 -22.51
CA ILE A 114 -38.05 -46.51 -23.04
C ILE A 114 -39.44 -47.08 -22.68
N ARG A 115 -40.24 -47.38 -23.69
CA ARG A 115 -41.46 -48.19 -23.57
C ARG A 115 -41.09 -49.67 -23.66
#